data_AF-A0A2C9KF42-F1
#
_entry.id   AF-A0A2C9KF42-F1
#
_cell.length_a   1.000
_cell.length_b   1.000
_cell.length_c   1.000
_cell.angle_alpha   90.00
_cell.angle_beta   90.00
_cell.angle_gamma   90.00
#
_symmetry.space_group_name_H-M   'P 1'
#
loop_
_entity.id
_entity.type
_entity.pdbx_description
1 polymer ?
#
loop_
_entity_poly.entity_id
_entity_poly.type
_entity_poly.pdbx_seq_one_letter_code
_entity_poly.pdbx_strand_id
1 'polypeptide(L)'
;MAYSASSNILFSRLLAYSVHHLRTCQFSQRVLVHKSSLLSTSNPSLNTSGIAFRSLNLFTKHKKKLKKECTFLLRHYSDVPLTSVKHPDMKRGSFAVLSNEDIAFFKKLLPGRVITDESELLPYNTDWLKTVRGASKVVSRPKTTQEVSDIVKYCYDHNLAVCPQGGNTGLVGGSVPVFDEVVITTQLMNQIISLDQVSGILVCQSGCILEALDHYLSNYELTMPLDLGAKGSCQIGGNVSTNAGGIRLLRYGSLHGNVLGLEVVGCCLFFSSPLQFVHCRFIHHMEN
;
A
#
# COMPACT_ATOMS: atom_id res chain seq x y z
N MET A 1 58.06 13.66 28.88
CA MET A 1 57.31 14.93 28.82
C MET A 1 55.99 14.67 28.12
N ALA A 2 54.85 15.32 28.39
CA ALA A 2 54.35 15.95 29.63
C ALA A 2 52.97 16.57 29.31
N TYR A 3 51.88 16.09 29.94
CA TYR A 3 50.55 16.73 30.03
C TYR A 3 49.77 17.04 28.71
N SER A 4 48.44 17.10 28.68
CA SER A 4 47.42 16.63 29.66
C SER A 4 46.19 16.06 28.95
N ALA A 5 45.39 15.28 29.68
CA ALA A 5 43.98 15.09 29.38
C ALA A 5 43.14 16.27 29.92
N SER A 6 41.81 16.15 29.81
CA SER A 6 40.74 17.15 30.06
C SER A 6 40.41 17.99 28.83
N SER A 7 39.15 18.11 28.40
CA SER A 7 37.89 17.84 29.11
C SER A 7 37.01 16.74 28.47
N ASN A 8 36.48 15.85 29.31
CA ASN A 8 35.30 15.05 29.00
C ASN A 8 34.02 15.90 29.18
N ILE A 9 32.89 15.37 28.67
CA ILE A 9 31.47 15.78 28.81
C ILE A 9 30.86 16.32 27.50
N LEU A 10 30.63 15.42 26.53
CA LEU A 10 29.27 15.02 26.15
C LEU A 10 29.31 13.70 25.36
N PHE A 11 29.01 12.58 26.03
CA PHE A 11 28.85 11.28 25.37
C PHE A 11 27.41 11.14 24.83
N SER A 12 27.21 10.23 23.87
CA SER A 12 25.93 9.75 23.33
C SER A 12 24.95 10.76 22.66
N ARG A 13 25.15 10.98 21.34
CA ARG A 13 24.13 10.83 20.28
C ARG A 13 24.75 11.00 18.88
N LEU A 14 24.06 10.51 17.84
CA LEU A 14 24.38 10.66 16.42
C LEU A 14 25.70 10.00 15.93
N LEU A 15 25.72 8.67 15.94
CA LEU A 15 26.35 7.88 14.87
C LEU A 15 25.26 7.33 13.94
N ALA A 16 25.66 6.93 12.72
CA ALA A 16 24.80 6.53 11.59
C ALA A 16 24.01 7.68 10.92
N TYR A 17 24.00 7.80 9.58
CA TYR A 17 24.89 7.21 8.57
C TYR A 17 24.88 8.12 7.32
N SER A 18 26.05 8.45 6.77
CA SER A 18 26.17 9.10 5.46
C SER A 18 27.23 8.37 4.65
N VAL A 19 26.83 7.69 3.58
CA VAL A 19 27.71 6.92 2.69
C VAL A 19 27.37 7.24 1.25
N HIS A 20 28.40 7.55 0.47
CA HIS A 20 28.30 7.81 -0.95
C HIS A 20 27.92 6.56 -1.75
N HIS A 21 27.05 6.77 -2.73
CA HIS A 21 27.23 6.24 -4.09
C HIS A 21 27.42 4.72 -4.26
N LEU A 22 26.32 3.95 -4.18
CA LEU A 22 26.25 2.59 -4.73
C LEU A 22 25.18 2.47 -5.81
N ARG A 23 25.52 1.77 -6.90
CA ARG A 23 24.58 1.27 -7.92
C ARG A 23 24.19 -0.16 -7.56
N THR A 24 22.91 -0.46 -7.39
CA THR A 24 22.42 -1.84 -7.41
C THR A 24 20.96 -1.93 -7.83
N CYS A 25 20.69 -2.74 -8.85
CA CYS A 25 19.38 -3.37 -9.04
C CYS A 25 19.40 -4.71 -8.31
N GLN A 26 18.35 -5.09 -7.58
CA GLN A 26 18.11 -6.49 -7.19
C GLN A 26 16.59 -6.72 -6.94
N PHE A 27 15.97 -7.62 -7.72
CA PHE A 27 15.55 -9.00 -7.36
C PHE A 27 14.40 -9.05 -6.31
N SER A 28 13.18 -9.58 -6.53
CA SER A 28 12.65 -10.74 -7.32
C SER A 28 12.95 -12.14 -6.77
N GLN A 29 11.91 -13.01 -6.70
CA GLN A 29 11.96 -14.49 -6.94
C GLN A 29 10.55 -15.17 -6.89
N ARG A 30 10.40 -16.51 -6.81
CA ARG A 30 9.13 -17.32 -6.83
C ARG A 30 9.29 -18.73 -6.17
N VAL A 31 8.34 -19.27 -5.36
CA VAL A 31 8.31 -20.70 -4.82
C VAL A 31 6.86 -21.33 -4.79
N LEU A 32 6.66 -22.68 -4.89
CA LEU A 32 5.37 -23.44 -5.12
C LEU A 32 4.54 -23.69 -3.81
N VAL A 33 3.66 -24.77 -3.62
CA VAL A 33 3.26 -25.56 -2.35
C VAL A 33 1.61 -25.38 -1.96
N HIS A 34 0.54 -25.84 -1.11
CA HIS A 34 -0.25 -26.84 -0.10
C HIS A 34 -1.53 -26.10 0.43
N LYS A 35 -2.61 -26.55 1.15
CA LYS A 35 -3.48 -27.73 1.60
C LYS A 35 -3.05 -29.09 2.29
N SER A 36 -3.60 -29.40 3.50
CA SER A 36 -4.30 -30.68 3.89
C SER A 36 -5.23 -30.51 5.14
N SER A 37 -6.53 -30.16 5.04
CA SER A 37 -7.75 -30.89 4.61
C SER A 37 -8.55 -31.65 5.72
N LEU A 38 -9.79 -31.22 6.07
CA LEU A 38 -11.11 -31.93 5.97
C LEU A 38 -12.31 -31.29 6.74
N LEU A 39 -13.42 -30.98 6.02
CA LEU A 39 -14.88 -31.04 6.44
C LEU A 39 -15.39 -30.04 7.54
N SER A 40 -16.67 -29.63 7.66
CA SER A 40 -17.95 -29.79 6.90
C SER A 40 -19.10 -28.91 7.46
N THR A 41 -20.09 -28.52 6.63
CA THR A 41 -21.54 -28.17 6.95
C THR A 41 -21.87 -27.04 7.97
N SER A 42 -23.01 -26.32 7.95
CA SER A 42 -24.20 -26.22 7.05
C SER A 42 -25.02 -24.90 7.26
N ASN A 43 -25.92 -24.58 6.32
CA ASN A 43 -26.92 -23.47 6.26
C ASN A 43 -28.19 -23.74 7.16
N PRO A 44 -29.33 -22.95 7.16
CA PRO A 44 -29.74 -21.76 6.35
C PRO A 44 -30.52 -20.58 7.05
N SER A 45 -30.63 -19.45 6.33
CA SER A 45 -31.81 -18.56 6.14
C SER A 45 -32.61 -17.86 7.28
N LEU A 46 -33.07 -16.62 6.99
CA LEU A 46 -34.44 -16.15 7.29
C LEU A 46 -34.89 -15.02 6.30
N ASN A 47 -36.17 -14.63 6.33
CA ASN A 47 -36.92 -14.20 5.12
C ASN A 47 -37.30 -12.69 5.06
N THR A 48 -37.72 -12.21 3.88
CA THR A 48 -37.89 -10.77 3.54
C THR A 48 -39.30 -10.36 3.13
N SER A 49 -39.91 -9.42 3.86
CA SER A 49 -40.98 -8.51 3.35
C SER A 49 -41.20 -7.30 4.27
N GLY A 50 -41.27 -6.08 3.72
CA GLY A 50 -41.61 -4.85 4.50
C GLY A 50 -40.75 -3.58 4.30
N ILE A 51 -39.76 -3.60 3.39
CA ILE A 51 -38.68 -2.59 3.34
C ILE A 51 -39.02 -1.31 2.56
N ALA A 52 -40.02 -1.35 1.66
CA ALA A 52 -40.25 -0.31 0.65
C ALA A 52 -40.50 1.11 1.22
N PHE A 53 -41.46 1.30 2.13
CA PHE A 53 -41.95 2.65 2.48
C PHE A 53 -41.13 3.41 3.54
N ARG A 54 -40.28 2.73 4.33
CA ARG A 54 -39.35 3.42 5.25
C ARG A 54 -38.11 3.98 4.53
N SER A 55 -37.79 3.47 3.34
CA SER A 55 -36.48 3.68 2.71
C SER A 55 -36.19 5.13 2.32
N LEU A 56 -37.17 5.90 1.81
CA LEU A 56 -36.94 7.28 1.34
C LEU A 56 -36.53 8.25 2.46
N ASN A 57 -37.21 8.19 3.61
CA ASN A 57 -36.91 9.05 4.77
C ASN A 57 -35.67 8.61 5.55
N LEU A 58 -35.31 7.32 5.51
CA LEU A 58 -33.96 6.92 5.95
C LEU A 58 -32.91 7.49 5.00
N PHE A 59 -33.06 7.38 3.67
CA PHE A 59 -32.07 7.85 2.70
C PHE A 59 -31.71 9.33 2.84
N THR A 60 -32.69 10.21 3.05
CA THR A 60 -32.43 11.66 3.23
C THR A 60 -31.74 11.97 4.56
N LYS A 61 -32.12 11.28 5.65
CA LYS A 61 -31.47 11.38 6.96
C LYS A 61 -30.05 10.81 6.91
N HIS A 62 -29.83 9.70 6.21
CA HIS A 62 -28.53 9.09 6.00
C HIS A 62 -27.62 10.00 5.17
N LYS A 63 -28.10 10.59 4.06
CA LYS A 63 -27.33 11.57 3.28
C LYS A 63 -26.92 12.80 4.11
N LYS A 64 -27.78 13.31 5.00
CA LYS A 64 -27.43 14.41 5.91
C LYS A 64 -26.44 14.00 7.00
N LYS A 65 -26.54 12.78 7.54
CA LYS A 65 -25.58 12.22 8.50
C LYS A 65 -24.20 12.01 7.85
N LEU A 66 -24.17 11.27 6.73
CA LEU A 66 -22.97 11.04 5.91
C LEU A 66 -22.30 12.35 5.52
N LYS A 67 -23.05 13.37 5.06
CA LYS A 67 -22.43 14.67 4.70
C LYS A 67 -21.77 15.35 5.90
N LYS A 68 -22.35 15.27 7.11
CA LYS A 68 -21.71 15.77 8.34
C LYS A 68 -20.48 14.94 8.75
N GLU A 69 -20.55 13.62 8.64
CA GLU A 69 -19.43 12.72 8.97
C GLU A 69 -18.26 12.92 7.99
N CYS A 70 -18.54 13.04 6.69
CA CYS A 70 -17.56 13.45 5.68
C CYS A 70 -16.95 14.81 6.02
N THR A 71 -17.75 15.86 6.32
CA THR A 71 -17.20 17.18 6.69
C THR A 71 -16.34 17.12 7.96
N PHE A 72 -16.67 16.29 8.94
CA PHE A 72 -15.88 16.11 10.17
C PHE A 72 -14.55 15.37 9.92
N LEU A 73 -14.57 14.32 9.08
CA LEU A 73 -13.38 13.58 8.68
C LEU A 73 -12.47 14.42 7.79
N LEU A 74 -13.04 15.14 6.82
CA LEU A 74 -12.32 16.09 5.95
C LEU A 74 -11.59 17.14 6.80
N ARG A 75 -12.28 17.76 7.77
CA ARG A 75 -11.65 18.72 8.70
C ARG A 75 -10.45 18.11 9.43
N HIS A 76 -10.60 16.90 9.97
CA HIS A 76 -9.50 16.15 10.60
C HIS A 76 -8.29 15.83 9.69
N TYR A 77 -8.43 15.92 8.36
CA TYR A 77 -7.32 15.85 7.40
C TYR A 77 -6.84 17.26 6.96
N SER A 78 -7.76 18.23 6.86
CA SER A 78 -7.46 19.63 6.55
C SER A 78 -6.62 20.33 7.63
N ASP A 79 -6.81 19.96 8.91
CA ASP A 79 -6.11 20.55 10.05
C ASP A 79 -4.60 20.17 10.14
N VAL A 80 -4.14 19.17 9.39
CA VAL A 80 -2.71 18.77 9.34
C VAL A 80 -1.94 19.71 8.39
N PRO A 81 -0.87 20.41 8.81
CA PRO A 81 -0.11 21.27 7.91
C PRO A 81 0.65 20.47 6.83
N LEU A 82 0.88 21.10 5.67
CA LEU A 82 1.68 20.49 4.60
C LEU A 82 3.11 20.22 5.07
N THR A 83 3.68 19.08 4.68
CA THR A 83 5.03 18.64 5.04
C THR A 83 6.09 19.68 4.63
N SER A 84 5.93 20.28 3.45
CA SER A 84 6.78 21.36 2.94
C SER A 84 6.70 22.68 3.73
N VAL A 85 5.59 22.94 4.43
CA VAL A 85 5.43 24.10 5.32
C VAL A 85 5.99 23.78 6.71
N LYS A 86 5.86 22.53 7.16
CA LYS A 86 6.39 22.03 8.43
C LYS A 86 7.92 21.88 8.42
N HIS A 87 8.51 21.64 7.25
CA HIS A 87 9.94 21.42 7.04
C HIS A 87 10.46 22.29 5.87
N PRO A 88 10.61 23.61 6.04
CA PRO A 88 10.93 24.55 4.96
C PRO A 88 12.31 24.34 4.32
N ASP A 89 13.25 23.70 5.03
CA ASP A 89 14.56 23.31 4.49
C ASP A 89 14.48 22.19 3.44
N MET A 90 13.35 21.47 3.40
CA MET A 90 13.13 20.34 2.51
C MET A 90 12.82 20.84 1.10
N LYS A 91 13.76 20.66 0.18
CA LYS A 91 13.63 21.09 -1.21
C LYS A 91 13.01 20.00 -2.07
N ARG A 92 12.04 20.39 -2.91
CA ARG A 92 11.46 19.52 -3.95
C ARG A 92 12.54 19.09 -4.95
N GLY A 93 12.53 17.83 -5.36
CA GLY A 93 13.43 17.31 -6.39
C GLY A 93 13.19 17.93 -7.77
N SER A 94 14.15 17.71 -8.69
CA SER A 94 14.15 18.20 -10.08
C SER A 94 13.21 17.41 -11.00
N PHE A 95 11.97 17.24 -10.57
CA PHE A 95 10.88 16.60 -11.32
C PHE A 95 10.05 17.66 -12.06
N ALA A 96 9.36 17.26 -13.14
CA ALA A 96 8.32 18.09 -13.76
C ALA A 96 7.17 18.36 -12.77
N VAL A 97 6.39 19.42 -13.01
CA VAL A 97 5.17 19.75 -12.25
C VAL A 97 3.97 19.24 -13.03
N LEU A 98 3.03 18.57 -12.36
CA LEU A 98 1.86 17.98 -12.99
C LEU A 98 1.00 19.04 -13.73
N SER A 99 0.80 18.80 -15.03
CA SER A 99 -0.01 19.61 -15.94
C SER A 99 -1.44 19.06 -16.09
N ASN A 100 -2.28 19.81 -16.79
CA ASN A 100 -3.62 19.35 -17.17
C ASN A 100 -3.58 18.23 -18.23
N GLU A 101 -2.50 18.14 -19.02
CA GLU A 101 -2.34 17.13 -20.06
C GLU A 101 -2.00 15.76 -19.45
N ASP A 102 -1.15 15.73 -18.42
CA ASP A 102 -0.87 14.52 -17.63
C ASP A 102 -2.15 13.98 -16.97
N ILE A 103 -2.95 14.88 -16.38
CA ILE A 103 -4.25 14.53 -15.78
C ILE A 103 -5.22 13.99 -16.84
N ALA A 104 -5.22 14.55 -18.06
CA ALA A 104 -6.03 14.05 -19.17
C ALA A 104 -5.54 12.68 -19.67
N PHE A 105 -4.22 12.44 -19.74
CA PHE A 105 -3.64 11.14 -20.05
C PHE A 105 -4.08 10.08 -19.03
N PHE A 106 -3.91 10.34 -17.73
CA PHE A 106 -4.33 9.39 -16.69
C PHE A 106 -5.84 9.14 -16.75
N LYS A 107 -6.68 10.17 -16.97
CA LYS A 107 -8.14 10.01 -17.10
C LYS A 107 -8.56 9.22 -18.34
N LYS A 108 -7.79 9.28 -19.43
CA LYS A 108 -7.97 8.47 -20.65
C LYS A 108 -7.56 7.02 -20.44
N LEU A 109 -6.45 6.77 -19.73
CA LEU A 109 -5.93 5.43 -19.42
C LEU A 109 -6.78 4.71 -18.36
N LEU A 110 -7.24 5.45 -17.34
CA LEU A 110 -8.00 4.95 -16.19
C LEU A 110 -9.39 5.61 -16.11
N PRO A 111 -10.31 5.36 -17.08
CA PRO A 111 -11.64 5.97 -17.08
C PRO A 111 -12.40 5.65 -15.79
N GLY A 112 -12.93 6.69 -15.14
CA GLY A 112 -13.64 6.61 -13.85
C GLY A 112 -12.77 6.25 -12.63
N ARG A 113 -11.45 6.04 -12.81
CA ARG A 113 -10.55 5.52 -11.77
C ARG A 113 -9.47 6.50 -11.31
N VAL A 114 -9.31 7.64 -11.96
CA VAL A 114 -8.50 8.76 -11.46
C VAL A 114 -9.31 9.68 -10.55
N ILE A 115 -8.77 10.01 -9.38
CA ILE A 115 -9.33 11.01 -8.46
C ILE A 115 -8.53 12.32 -8.64
N THR A 116 -9.25 13.45 -8.78
CA THR A 116 -8.67 14.80 -8.80
C THR A 116 -9.50 15.83 -8.02
N ASP A 117 -10.45 15.38 -7.20
CA ASP A 117 -11.20 16.27 -6.29
C ASP A 117 -10.41 16.45 -4.99
N GLU A 118 -10.20 17.69 -4.55
CA GLU A 118 -9.37 18.00 -3.39
C GLU A 118 -9.86 17.32 -2.09
N SER A 119 -11.18 17.17 -1.93
CA SER A 119 -11.76 16.51 -0.77
C SER A 119 -11.58 14.99 -0.81
N GLU A 120 -11.63 14.38 -1.99
CA GLU A 120 -11.33 12.96 -2.17
C GLU A 120 -9.82 12.65 -2.13
N LEU A 121 -8.95 13.63 -2.40
CA LEU A 121 -7.48 13.48 -2.35
C LEU A 121 -6.92 13.52 -0.91
N LEU A 122 -7.56 14.23 0.03
CA LEU A 122 -7.07 14.42 1.40
C LEU A 122 -6.68 13.11 2.15
N PRO A 123 -7.44 11.99 2.07
CA PRO A 123 -7.07 10.72 2.71
C PRO A 123 -5.89 9.99 2.07
N TYR A 124 -5.51 10.34 0.84
CA TYR A 124 -4.32 9.81 0.15
C TYR A 124 -3.09 10.70 0.39
N ASN A 125 -3.31 12.00 0.60
CA ASN A 125 -2.25 12.97 0.90
C ASN A 125 -1.79 12.95 2.37
N THR A 126 -2.61 12.47 3.32
CA THR A 126 -2.31 12.51 4.77
C THR A 126 -1.98 11.13 5.32
N ASP A 127 -0.98 11.02 6.19
CA ASP A 127 -0.55 9.74 6.77
C ASP A 127 -1.49 9.21 7.88
N TRP A 128 -1.30 7.95 8.27
CA TRP A 128 -2.08 7.28 9.32
C TRP A 128 -2.06 8.01 10.67
N LEU A 129 -0.91 8.58 11.06
CA LEU A 129 -0.74 9.30 12.32
C LEU A 129 -1.20 10.77 12.25
N LYS A 130 -1.56 11.28 11.06
CA LYS A 130 -1.96 12.68 10.82
C LYS A 130 -0.88 13.69 11.21
N THR A 131 0.37 13.35 10.90
CA THR A 131 1.58 14.12 11.21
C THR A 131 2.31 14.64 9.96
N VAL A 132 2.01 14.07 8.79
CA VAL A 132 2.62 14.33 7.47
C VAL A 132 1.48 14.51 6.46
N ARG A 133 1.55 15.55 5.62
CA ARG A 133 0.58 15.77 4.53
C ARG A 133 1.22 16.33 3.27
N GLY A 134 1.09 15.60 2.16
CA GLY A 134 1.45 16.07 0.83
C GLY A 134 0.39 16.95 0.17
N ALA A 135 0.67 17.35 -1.06
CA ALA A 135 -0.14 18.23 -1.91
C ALA A 135 -0.33 17.63 -3.32
N SER A 136 -0.40 16.30 -3.44
CA SER A 136 -0.68 15.63 -4.71
C SER A 136 -2.07 15.99 -5.22
N LYS A 137 -2.14 16.25 -6.53
CA LYS A 137 -3.35 16.66 -7.26
C LYS A 137 -4.03 15.49 -7.99
N VAL A 138 -3.46 14.29 -7.92
CA VAL A 138 -3.94 13.13 -8.68
C VAL A 138 -3.66 11.81 -7.96
N VAL A 139 -4.70 10.97 -7.84
CA VAL A 139 -4.56 9.57 -7.43
C VAL A 139 -5.05 8.67 -8.56
N SER A 140 -4.16 7.82 -9.06
CA SER A 140 -4.44 6.82 -10.09
C SER A 140 -4.70 5.45 -9.46
N ARG A 141 -5.80 4.81 -9.85
CA ARG A 141 -6.27 3.51 -9.30
C ARG A 141 -6.30 2.40 -10.36
N PRO A 142 -5.13 1.84 -10.73
CA PRO A 142 -5.05 0.71 -11.65
C PRO A 142 -5.67 -0.58 -11.07
N LYS A 143 -5.98 -1.52 -11.96
CA LYS A 143 -6.50 -2.88 -11.70
C LYS A 143 -5.57 -3.98 -12.23
N THR A 144 -4.68 -3.67 -13.16
CA THR A 144 -3.77 -4.63 -13.81
C THR A 144 -2.33 -4.15 -13.77
N THR A 145 -1.37 -5.07 -13.87
CA THR A 145 0.06 -4.72 -13.94
C THR A 145 0.39 -3.89 -15.18
N GLN A 146 -0.31 -4.12 -16.30
CA GLN A 146 -0.14 -3.31 -17.52
C GLN A 146 -0.52 -1.85 -17.28
N GLU A 147 -1.65 -1.57 -16.62
CA GLU A 147 -2.03 -0.19 -16.29
C GLU A 147 -0.98 0.48 -15.37
N VAL A 148 -0.41 -0.25 -14.40
CA VAL A 148 0.71 0.26 -13.59
C VAL A 148 1.94 0.55 -14.46
N SER A 149 2.28 -0.34 -15.39
CA SER A 149 3.40 -0.18 -16.31
C SER A 149 3.23 1.05 -17.23
N ASP A 150 2.03 1.28 -17.74
CA ASP A 150 1.73 2.41 -18.61
C ASP A 150 1.79 3.75 -17.86
N ILE A 151 1.34 3.79 -16.61
CA ILE A 151 1.45 4.97 -15.72
C ILE A 151 2.92 5.24 -15.37
N VAL A 152 3.65 4.23 -14.90
CA VAL A 152 5.06 4.38 -14.49
C VAL A 152 5.94 4.78 -15.67
N LYS A 153 5.69 4.22 -16.87
CA LYS A 153 6.35 4.64 -18.10
C LYS A 153 6.05 6.11 -18.41
N TYR A 154 4.77 6.52 -18.41
CA TYR A 154 4.40 7.90 -18.70
C TYR A 154 5.06 8.89 -17.72
N CYS A 155 5.04 8.57 -16.42
CA CYS A 155 5.72 9.37 -15.40
C CYS A 155 7.25 9.43 -15.60
N TYR A 156 7.89 8.35 -16.05
CA TYR A 156 9.31 8.36 -16.39
C TYR A 156 9.58 9.26 -17.61
N ASP A 157 8.85 9.06 -18.70
CA ASP A 157 8.99 9.82 -19.95
C ASP A 157 8.77 11.33 -19.75
N HIS A 158 7.96 11.73 -18.76
CA HIS A 158 7.65 13.13 -18.41
C HIS A 158 8.38 13.63 -17.14
N ASN A 159 9.28 12.83 -16.55
CA ASN A 159 10.00 13.13 -15.30
C ASN A 159 9.09 13.55 -14.13
N LEU A 160 7.93 12.90 -13.97
CA LEU A 160 7.00 13.08 -12.86
C LEU A 160 7.36 12.15 -11.69
N ALA A 161 7.41 12.70 -10.47
CA ALA A 161 7.58 11.90 -9.26
C ALA A 161 6.33 11.04 -8.96
N VAL A 162 6.54 9.86 -8.36
CA VAL A 162 5.49 8.87 -8.07
C VAL A 162 5.54 8.44 -6.61
N CYS A 163 4.37 8.37 -5.96
CA CYS A 163 4.19 7.84 -4.61
C CYS A 163 3.31 6.56 -4.66
N PRO A 164 3.88 5.36 -4.46
CA PRO A 164 3.09 4.11 -4.43
C PRO A 164 2.41 3.93 -3.06
N GLN A 165 1.08 3.75 -3.06
CA GLN A 165 0.29 3.68 -1.81
C GLN A 165 -0.60 2.42 -1.74
N GLY A 166 -0.34 1.57 -0.73
CA GLY A 166 -1.20 0.46 -0.37
C GLY A 166 -2.41 0.89 0.47
N GLY A 167 -2.57 0.29 1.65
CA GLY A 167 -3.64 0.62 2.60
C GLY A 167 -3.48 1.94 3.39
N ASN A 168 -2.43 2.71 3.11
CA ASN A 168 -2.03 3.92 3.87
C ASN A 168 -1.94 3.72 5.41
N THR A 169 -1.45 2.57 5.85
CA THR A 169 -1.25 2.21 7.28
C THR A 169 0.19 2.38 7.76
N GLY A 170 1.01 3.16 7.03
CA GLY A 170 2.43 3.36 7.34
C GLY A 170 2.64 4.35 8.49
N LEU A 171 3.57 4.06 9.40
CA LEU A 171 3.84 4.86 10.60
C LEU A 171 5.08 5.78 10.47
N VAL A 172 5.68 5.87 9.29
CA VAL A 172 6.93 6.61 9.02
C VAL A 172 6.79 7.63 7.87
N GLY A 173 5.56 8.04 7.54
CA GLY A 173 5.26 8.98 6.46
C GLY A 173 5.48 8.46 5.02
N GLY A 174 6.29 7.42 4.81
CA GLY A 174 6.62 6.89 3.48
C GLY A 174 5.49 6.27 2.65
N SER A 175 4.23 6.31 3.12
CA SER A 175 3.05 5.92 2.34
C SER A 175 2.31 7.11 1.69
N VAL A 176 2.77 8.35 1.91
CA VAL A 176 2.15 9.57 1.37
C VAL A 176 3.16 10.48 0.65
N PRO A 177 2.70 11.32 -0.31
CA PRO A 177 3.53 12.32 -0.98
C PRO A 177 4.10 13.37 0.00
N VAL A 178 5.25 13.94 -0.35
CA VAL A 178 5.89 15.05 0.39
C VAL A 178 5.52 16.40 -0.24
N PHE A 179 5.43 16.42 -1.57
CA PHE A 179 5.08 17.56 -2.41
C PHE A 179 3.87 17.20 -3.29
N ASP A 180 4.01 17.18 -4.61
CA ASP A 180 2.96 16.99 -5.61
C ASP A 180 3.07 15.65 -6.38
N GLU A 181 3.73 14.65 -5.81
CA GLU A 181 3.99 13.35 -6.45
C GLU A 181 2.70 12.63 -6.87
N VAL A 182 2.69 12.00 -8.04
CA VAL A 182 1.55 11.22 -8.56
C VAL A 182 1.31 10.01 -7.67
N VAL A 183 0.18 9.95 -6.98
CA VAL A 183 -0.14 8.81 -6.11
C VAL A 183 -0.68 7.66 -6.98
N ILE A 184 -0.03 6.50 -6.93
CA ILE A 184 -0.53 5.27 -7.56
C ILE A 184 -0.95 4.33 -6.44
N THR A 185 -2.25 4.00 -6.36
CA THR A 185 -2.74 3.11 -5.30
C THR A 185 -3.22 1.75 -5.81
N THR A 186 -2.81 0.71 -5.09
CA THR A 186 -3.12 -0.69 -5.41
C THR A 186 -4.51 -1.12 -4.97
N GLN A 187 -5.33 -0.26 -4.36
CA GLN A 187 -6.67 -0.59 -3.81
C GLN A 187 -7.61 -1.36 -4.74
N LEU A 188 -7.54 -1.16 -6.07
CA LEU A 188 -8.38 -1.88 -7.04
C LEU A 188 -7.70 -3.11 -7.66
N MET A 189 -6.42 -3.36 -7.35
CA MET A 189 -5.67 -4.58 -7.65
C MET A 189 -5.85 -5.58 -6.49
N ASN A 190 -7.10 -6.01 -6.24
CA ASN A 190 -7.48 -6.76 -5.04
C ASN A 190 -7.88 -8.22 -5.30
N GLN A 191 -7.54 -8.79 -6.47
CA GLN A 191 -7.91 -10.15 -6.85
C GLN A 191 -6.94 -11.21 -6.32
N ILE A 192 -7.49 -12.33 -5.83
CA ILE A 192 -6.74 -13.57 -5.64
C ILE A 192 -6.66 -14.26 -7.00
N ILE A 193 -5.45 -14.65 -7.41
CA ILE A 193 -5.15 -15.19 -8.75
C ILE A 193 -5.21 -16.72 -8.72
N SER A 194 -4.58 -17.34 -7.72
CA SER A 194 -4.65 -18.77 -7.49
C SER A 194 -4.20 -19.14 -6.07
N LEU A 195 -4.84 -20.18 -5.51
CA LEU A 195 -4.41 -20.87 -4.30
C LEU A 195 -3.98 -22.27 -4.72
N ASP A 196 -2.68 -22.58 -4.66
CA ASP A 196 -2.22 -23.97 -4.84
C ASP A 196 -2.33 -24.75 -3.53
N GLN A 197 -2.56 -26.04 -3.69
CA GLN A 197 -3.08 -26.97 -2.72
C GLN A 197 -2.26 -28.29 -2.70
N VAL A 198 -0.95 -28.26 -3.00
CA VAL A 198 -0.08 -29.46 -2.98
C VAL A 198 1.27 -29.39 -2.22
N SER A 199 1.71 -28.23 -1.68
CA SER A 199 2.78 -28.07 -0.63
C SER A 199 3.03 -26.87 0.47
N GLY A 200 2.74 -25.52 0.75
CA GLY A 200 1.84 -24.26 0.66
C GLY A 200 2.01 -23.01 -0.32
N ILE A 201 0.94 -22.39 -0.92
CA ILE A 201 0.90 -21.10 -1.72
C ILE A 201 -0.38 -20.26 -1.51
N LEU A 202 -0.26 -18.92 -1.41
CA LEU A 202 -1.26 -17.98 -1.96
C LEU A 202 -0.70 -17.05 -3.06
N VAL A 203 -1.31 -17.04 -4.27
CA VAL A 203 -1.06 -16.03 -5.33
C VAL A 203 -2.18 -14.98 -5.35
N CYS A 204 -1.82 -13.73 -5.14
CA CYS A 204 -2.75 -12.61 -5.07
C CYS A 204 -2.13 -11.31 -5.59
N GLN A 205 -2.97 -10.35 -5.97
CA GLN A 205 -2.55 -9.00 -6.33
C GLN A 205 -2.14 -8.17 -5.10
N SER A 206 -1.31 -7.15 -5.32
CA SER A 206 -0.71 -6.31 -4.27
C SER A 206 -1.71 -5.55 -3.38
N GLY A 207 -2.93 -5.31 -3.86
CA GLY A 207 -4.00 -4.60 -3.15
C GLY A 207 -4.90 -5.47 -2.27
N CYS A 208 -4.70 -6.79 -2.23
CA CYS A 208 -5.49 -7.66 -1.34
C CYS A 208 -5.24 -7.29 0.14
N ILE A 209 -6.32 -7.08 0.89
CA ILE A 209 -6.28 -6.74 2.32
C ILE A 209 -5.89 -7.98 3.14
N LEU A 210 -4.98 -7.84 4.11
CA LEU A 210 -4.41 -8.97 4.86
C LEU A 210 -5.50 -9.82 5.56
N GLU A 211 -6.46 -9.18 6.21
CA GLU A 211 -7.60 -9.85 6.86
C GLU A 211 -8.49 -10.60 5.85
N ALA A 212 -8.70 -10.03 4.66
CA ALA A 212 -9.46 -10.70 3.60
C ALA A 212 -8.72 -11.93 3.02
N LEU A 213 -7.37 -11.93 3.06
CA LEU A 213 -6.57 -13.10 2.70
C LEU A 213 -6.61 -14.18 3.79
N ASP A 214 -6.49 -13.81 5.07
CA ASP A 214 -6.58 -14.77 6.19
C ASP A 214 -7.98 -15.41 6.26
N HIS A 215 -9.04 -14.63 6.06
CA HIS A 215 -10.43 -15.11 5.94
C HIS A 215 -10.70 -15.93 4.67
N TYR A 216 -9.89 -15.80 3.61
CA TYR A 216 -9.99 -16.65 2.43
C TYR A 216 -9.28 -17.99 2.65
N LEU A 217 -8.08 -17.95 3.23
CA LEU A 217 -7.26 -19.13 3.50
C LEU A 217 -7.86 -20.06 4.57
N SER A 218 -8.57 -19.50 5.56
CA SER A 218 -9.19 -20.30 6.63
C SER A 218 -10.23 -21.32 6.13
N ASN A 219 -10.89 -21.07 4.99
CA ASN A 219 -11.79 -22.03 4.32
C ASN A 219 -11.08 -23.29 3.79
N TYR A 220 -9.74 -23.29 3.83
CA TYR A 220 -8.88 -24.37 3.37
C TYR A 220 -7.90 -24.84 4.46
N GLU A 221 -8.17 -24.49 5.72
CA GLU A 221 -7.33 -24.75 6.92
C GLU A 221 -5.92 -24.14 6.83
N LEU A 222 -5.75 -23.14 5.97
CA LEU A 222 -4.52 -22.36 5.81
C LEU A 222 -4.67 -21.01 6.52
N THR A 223 -3.56 -20.33 6.76
CA THR A 223 -3.54 -19.01 7.39
C THR A 223 -2.39 -18.17 6.85
N MET A 224 -2.50 -16.85 6.93
CA MET A 224 -1.39 -15.98 6.56
C MET A 224 -0.24 -16.13 7.58
N PRO A 225 1.03 -16.24 7.14
CA PRO A 225 2.18 -16.24 8.06
C PRO A 225 2.39 -14.89 8.78
N LEU A 226 1.66 -13.86 8.35
CA LEU A 226 1.68 -12.50 8.88
C LEU A 226 0.33 -12.14 9.50
N ASP A 227 0.36 -11.54 10.69
CA ASP A 227 -0.81 -10.90 11.32
C ASP A 227 -0.34 -9.71 12.17
N LEU A 228 -1.05 -8.59 12.04
CA LEU A 228 -0.67 -7.30 12.62
C LEU A 228 -1.91 -6.42 12.82
N GLY A 229 -1.86 -5.47 13.75
CA GLY A 229 -3.04 -4.73 14.23
C GLY A 229 -3.81 -3.93 13.16
N ALA A 230 -3.20 -3.65 12.01
CA ALA A 230 -3.82 -2.97 10.87
C ALA A 230 -4.41 -3.93 9.81
N LYS A 231 -4.58 -5.23 10.09
CA LYS A 231 -4.93 -6.25 9.07
C LYS A 231 -6.20 -5.98 8.25
N GLY A 232 -7.19 -5.29 8.82
CA GLY A 232 -8.44 -4.91 8.13
C GLY A 232 -8.29 -3.79 7.09
N SER A 233 -7.11 -3.16 6.98
CA SER A 233 -6.84 -2.11 5.99
C SER A 233 -5.46 -2.23 5.31
N CYS A 234 -4.46 -2.86 5.93
CA CYS A 234 -3.17 -3.07 5.29
C CYS A 234 -3.28 -4.04 4.11
N GLN A 235 -2.52 -3.76 3.06
CA GLN A 235 -2.55 -4.53 1.80
C GLN A 235 -1.27 -5.32 1.65
N ILE A 236 -1.36 -6.52 1.06
CA ILE A 236 -0.24 -7.47 1.02
C ILE A 236 1.01 -6.88 0.35
N GLY A 237 0.87 -6.09 -0.72
CA GLY A 237 1.99 -5.39 -1.35
C GLY A 237 2.65 -4.36 -0.42
N GLY A 238 1.87 -3.64 0.38
CA GLY A 238 2.40 -2.72 1.39
C GLY A 238 3.12 -3.44 2.53
N ASN A 239 2.61 -4.62 2.93
CA ASN A 239 3.27 -5.46 3.92
C ASN A 239 4.63 -5.95 3.42
N VAL A 240 4.73 -6.39 2.15
CA VAL A 240 6.02 -6.81 1.58
C VAL A 240 6.96 -5.62 1.39
N SER A 241 6.52 -4.50 0.82
CA SER A 241 7.35 -3.32 0.60
C SER A 241 7.94 -2.72 1.89
N THR A 242 7.36 -3.04 3.05
CA THR A 242 7.86 -2.62 4.37
C THR A 242 8.57 -3.73 5.15
N ASN A 243 8.69 -4.94 4.60
CA ASN A 243 9.11 -6.17 5.31
C ASN A 243 8.39 -6.29 6.67
N ALA A 244 7.06 -6.13 6.65
CA ALA A 244 6.24 -6.09 7.84
C ALA A 244 6.43 -7.34 8.70
N GLY A 245 6.81 -7.14 9.96
CA GLY A 245 6.66 -8.14 11.02
C GLY A 245 5.23 -8.13 11.58
N GLY A 246 5.01 -8.93 12.62
CA GLY A 246 3.71 -9.04 13.27
C GLY A 246 3.72 -10.00 14.45
N ILE A 247 2.55 -10.26 15.03
CA ILE A 247 2.42 -11.11 16.23
C ILE A 247 2.80 -12.58 15.97
N ARG A 248 2.79 -13.01 14.70
CA ARG A 248 3.16 -14.37 14.26
C ARG A 248 4.64 -14.52 13.82
N LEU A 249 5.43 -13.44 13.88
CA LEU A 249 6.84 -13.41 13.44
C LEU A 249 7.71 -14.49 14.10
N LEU A 250 7.45 -14.82 15.38
CA LEU A 250 8.20 -15.84 16.11
C LEU A 250 7.93 -17.29 15.63
N ARG A 251 6.79 -17.54 14.97
CA ARG A 251 6.41 -18.88 14.47
C ARG A 251 6.77 -19.07 13.00
N TYR A 252 6.55 -18.04 12.17
CA TYR A 252 6.76 -18.13 10.71
C TYR A 252 7.99 -17.36 10.20
N GLY A 253 8.65 -16.56 11.03
CA GLY A 253 9.79 -15.75 10.62
C GLY A 253 9.41 -14.52 9.79
N SER A 254 10.42 -13.88 9.18
CA SER A 254 10.27 -12.66 8.38
C SER A 254 9.60 -12.94 7.03
N LEU A 255 8.96 -11.91 6.46
CA LEU A 255 8.52 -11.89 5.07
C LEU A 255 9.65 -12.21 4.06
N HIS A 256 10.94 -12.08 4.39
CA HIS A 256 12.01 -12.56 3.50
C HIS A 256 12.02 -14.08 3.28
N GLY A 257 11.54 -14.88 4.24
CA GLY A 257 11.38 -16.33 4.07
C GLY A 257 10.00 -16.72 3.52
N ASN A 258 8.98 -15.92 3.84
CA ASN A 258 7.57 -16.22 3.51
C ASN A 258 7.13 -15.65 2.17
N VAL A 259 7.66 -14.49 1.75
CA VAL A 259 7.44 -13.92 0.42
C VAL A 259 8.24 -14.75 -0.55
N LEU A 260 7.57 -15.76 -1.05
CA LEU A 260 8.15 -16.63 -2.04
C LEU A 260 8.35 -15.91 -3.36
N GLY A 261 7.65 -14.80 -3.63
CA GLY A 261 7.91 -14.00 -4.82
C GLY A 261 7.13 -12.69 -5.01
N LEU A 262 7.44 -11.95 -6.08
CA LEU A 262 6.86 -10.63 -6.39
C LEU A 262 6.87 -10.28 -7.89
N GLU A 263 5.72 -9.92 -8.48
CA GLU A 263 5.66 -9.21 -9.76
C GLU A 263 5.93 -7.71 -9.52
N VAL A 264 6.88 -7.10 -10.25
CA VAL A 264 7.33 -5.71 -9.98
C VAL A 264 7.43 -4.92 -11.28
N VAL A 265 6.76 -3.77 -11.34
CA VAL A 265 6.94 -2.77 -12.41
C VAL A 265 8.16 -1.90 -12.08
N GLY A 266 9.23 -2.07 -12.84
CA GLY A 266 10.46 -1.28 -12.69
C GLY A 266 10.43 0.01 -13.54
N CYS A 267 10.95 1.10 -12.98
CA CYS A 267 11.25 2.31 -13.74
C CYS A 267 12.46 2.02 -14.66
N CYS A 268 12.24 2.01 -15.98
CA CYS A 268 13.14 1.32 -16.90
C CYS A 268 14.34 2.17 -17.35
N LEU A 269 15.54 1.77 -16.90
CA LEU A 269 16.81 2.19 -17.49
C LEU A 269 17.66 1.04 -18.08
N PHE A 270 17.29 -0.24 -17.90
CA PHE A 270 18.23 -1.34 -18.14
C PHE A 270 17.69 -2.71 -18.64
N PHE A 271 16.40 -2.88 -18.95
CA PHE A 271 15.86 -4.18 -19.40
C PHE A 271 15.28 -4.15 -20.82
N SER A 272 16.10 -4.56 -21.79
CA SER A 272 15.73 -4.76 -23.19
C SER A 272 15.02 -6.11 -23.43
N SER A 273 13.97 -6.40 -22.65
CA SER A 273 13.20 -7.66 -22.76
C SER A 273 11.76 -7.49 -22.24
N PRO A 274 10.74 -8.06 -22.90
CA PRO A 274 9.36 -7.92 -22.47
C PRO A 274 9.06 -8.64 -21.14
N LEU A 275 8.34 -7.94 -20.26
CA LEU A 275 7.48 -8.46 -19.16
C LEU A 275 7.92 -9.81 -18.54
N GLN A 276 8.87 -9.77 -17.59
CA GLN A 276 9.18 -10.93 -16.76
C GLN A 276 8.12 -11.14 -15.68
N PHE A 277 7.21 -12.10 -15.93
CA PHE A 277 6.22 -12.56 -14.97
C PHE A 277 6.86 -13.20 -13.72
N VAL A 278 6.58 -12.62 -12.55
CA VAL A 278 6.94 -13.16 -11.23
C VAL A 278 5.65 -13.17 -10.37
N HIS A 279 5.59 -13.71 -9.15
CA HIS A 279 4.30 -13.88 -8.42
C HIS A 279 4.47 -13.75 -6.91
N CYS A 280 3.59 -12.99 -6.25
CA CYS A 280 3.25 -13.21 -4.84
C CYS A 280 2.91 -14.70 -4.63
N ARG A 281 3.52 -15.31 -3.63
CA ARG A 281 3.41 -16.72 -3.22
C ARG A 281 3.78 -16.75 -1.73
N PHE A 282 3.19 -17.64 -0.94
CA PHE A 282 3.37 -17.73 0.52
C PHE A 282 3.21 -19.16 1.01
N ILE A 283 4.19 -19.70 1.75
CA ILE A 283 4.03 -20.92 2.56
C ILE A 283 3.70 -20.50 3.99
N HIS A 284 2.84 -21.22 4.69
CA HIS A 284 3.23 -22.07 5.82
C HIS A 284 2.05 -22.94 6.26
N HIS A 285 2.35 -24.19 6.64
CA HIS A 285 1.40 -25.11 7.24
C HIS A 285 1.37 -24.88 8.77
N MET A 286 0.24 -25.17 9.43
CA MET A 286 0.14 -25.06 10.89
C MET A 286 0.58 -26.39 11.53
N GLU A 287 1.84 -26.49 11.96
CA GLU A 287 2.25 -27.53 12.91
C GLU A 287 1.71 -27.17 14.30
N ASN A 288 0.56 -27.73 14.69
CA ASN A 288 -0.25 -27.49 15.92
C ASN A 288 0.44 -26.69 17.05
#